data_AF-A0A4U9WNS4-F1
#
_entry.id   AF-A0A4U9WNS4-F1
#
_cell.length_a   1.000
_cell.length_b   1.000
_cell.length_c   1.000
_cell.angle_alpha   90.00
_cell.angle_beta   90.00
_cell.angle_gamma   90.00
#
_symmetry.space_group_name_H-M   'P 1'
#
loop_
_entity.id
_entity.type
_entity.pdbx_description
1 polymer ?
#
loop_
_entity_poly.entity_id
_entity_poly.type
_entity_poly.pdbx_seq_one_letter_code
_entity_poly.pdbx_strand_id
1 'polypeptide(L)'
;MGLITGSLGKIAYDVMLMASNEFGELYEPFVKGRGASSTMPQKRNPISSELMLACAKGVRQQAGLMLDAMVQDLERATGPWHAEWIAIPESFILSAGALKQARFMLGGLIVDEAAMAKT
;
A
#
# COMPACT_ATOMS: atom_id res chain seq x y z
N MET A 1 5.90 4.03 -11.56
CA MET A 1 5.17 3.25 -10.55
C MET A 1 5.59 3.58 -9.12
N GLY A 2 6.89 3.56 -8.82
CA GLY A 2 7.40 3.84 -7.46
C GLY A 2 6.88 5.12 -6.80
N LEU A 3 6.75 6.23 -7.54
CA LEU A 3 6.20 7.48 -6.99
C LEU A 3 4.74 7.34 -6.55
N ILE A 4 3.90 6.76 -7.40
CA ILE A 4 2.46 6.56 -7.11
C ILE A 4 2.31 5.68 -5.87
N THR A 5 2.97 4.52 -5.83
CA THR A 5 2.85 3.62 -4.69
C THR A 5 3.51 4.19 -3.44
N GLY A 6 4.57 4.98 -3.56
CA GLY A 6 5.17 5.72 -2.44
C GLY A 6 4.19 6.71 -1.81
N SER A 7 3.50 7.51 -2.63
CA SER A 7 2.45 8.42 -2.16
C SER A 7 1.29 7.67 -1.49
N LEU A 8 0.83 6.57 -2.08
CA LEU A 8 -0.18 5.71 -1.48
C LEU A 8 0.28 5.10 -0.15
N GLY A 9 1.53 4.67 -0.07
CA GLY A 9 2.12 4.12 1.16
C GLY A 9 2.14 5.14 2.30
N LYS A 10 2.43 6.42 1.99
CA LYS A 10 2.34 7.50 2.98
C LYS A 10 0.91 7.68 3.48
N ILE A 11 -0.06 7.81 2.57
CA ILE A 11 -1.48 7.96 2.93
C ILE A 11 -1.94 6.79 3.79
N ALA A 12 -1.60 5.56 3.40
CA ALA A 12 -1.92 4.36 4.17
C ALA A 12 -1.34 4.39 5.57
N TYR A 13 -0.07 4.77 5.71
CA TYR A 13 0.58 4.84 7.01
C TYR A 13 -0.08 5.85 7.94
N ASP A 14 -0.46 7.03 7.43
CA ASP A 14 -1.20 8.01 8.22
C ASP A 14 -2.55 7.45 8.67
N VAL A 15 -3.32 6.84 7.76
CA VAL A 15 -4.63 6.23 8.11
C VAL A 15 -4.46 5.14 9.18
N MET A 16 -3.40 4.34 9.11
CA MET A 16 -3.11 3.33 10.14
C MET A 16 -2.86 3.95 11.51
N LEU A 17 -2.09 5.04 11.57
CA LEU A 17 -1.82 5.75 12.82
C LEU A 17 -3.11 6.36 13.38
N MET A 18 -3.87 7.06 12.55
CA MET A 18 -5.13 7.69 12.97
C MET A 18 -6.20 6.67 13.37
N ALA A 19 -6.12 5.43 12.87
CA ALA A 19 -6.97 4.32 13.25
C ALA A 19 -6.50 3.55 14.50
N SER A 20 -5.33 3.89 15.06
CA SER A 20 -4.84 3.26 16.28
C SER A 20 -5.75 3.62 17.46
N ASN A 21 -5.76 2.79 18.49
CA ASN A 21 -6.67 2.97 19.63
C ASN A 21 -6.41 4.28 20.39
N GLU A 22 -5.19 4.79 20.31
CA GLU A 22 -4.74 6.03 20.95
C GLU A 22 -5.36 7.26 20.30
N PHE A 23 -5.61 7.23 18.98
CA PHE A 23 -6.21 8.34 18.23
C PHE A 23 -7.69 8.07 17.95
N GLY A 24 -8.00 6.98 17.25
CA GLY A 24 -9.38 6.60 16.90
C GLY A 24 -10.10 7.62 16.01
N GLU A 25 -9.35 8.40 15.23
CA GLU A 25 -9.87 9.52 14.45
C GLU A 25 -10.33 9.10 13.05
N LEU A 26 -9.70 8.06 12.47
CA LEU A 26 -10.02 7.55 11.14
C LEU A 26 -10.24 6.04 11.18
N TYR A 27 -11.14 5.54 10.34
CA TYR A 27 -11.34 4.10 10.16
C TYR A 27 -11.56 3.75 8.68
N GLU A 28 -11.05 2.57 8.28
CA GLU A 28 -11.40 2.01 6.99
C GLU A 28 -12.90 1.66 6.88
N PRO A 29 -13.48 1.70 5.66
CA PRO A 29 -14.86 1.30 5.43
C PRO A 29 -15.14 -0.09 6.01
N PHE A 30 -16.25 -0.20 6.76
CA PHE A 30 -16.61 -1.42 7.45
C PHE A 30 -17.03 -2.52 6.46
N VAL A 31 -16.40 -3.69 6.58
CA VAL A 31 -16.80 -4.91 5.87
C VAL A 31 -16.92 -6.03 6.88
N LYS A 32 -18.10 -6.66 6.95
CA LYS A 32 -18.38 -7.73 7.91
C LYS A 32 -17.33 -8.85 7.78
N GLY A 33 -16.65 -9.17 8.88
CA GLY A 33 -15.62 -10.21 8.95
C GLY A 33 -14.23 -9.82 8.46
N ARG A 34 -14.05 -8.62 7.88
CA ARG A 34 -12.73 -8.14 7.44
C ARG A 34 -12.01 -7.42 8.57
N GLY A 35 -10.75 -7.78 8.81
CA GLY A 35 -9.94 -7.16 9.87
C GLY A 35 -10.47 -7.43 11.29
N ALA A 36 -11.38 -8.39 11.44
CA ALA A 36 -11.97 -8.81 12.70
C ALA A 36 -11.17 -9.97 13.32
N SER A 37 -11.29 -10.12 14.64
CA SER A 37 -10.72 -11.26 15.37
C SER A 37 -11.84 -12.16 15.90
N SER A 38 -11.62 -13.48 15.89
CA SER A 38 -12.56 -14.46 16.43
C SER A 38 -12.83 -14.29 17.93
N THR A 39 -11.91 -13.65 18.66
CA THR A 39 -12.02 -13.42 20.10
C THR A 39 -12.31 -11.95 20.47
N MET A 40 -12.25 -11.03 19.51
CA MET A 40 -12.52 -9.60 19.72
C MET A 40 -13.43 -9.04 18.62
N PRO A 41 -14.77 -9.11 18.80
CA PRO A 41 -15.74 -8.64 17.82
C PRO A 41 -15.63 -7.16 17.43
N GLN A 42 -15.12 -6.34 18.36
CA GLN A 42 -14.90 -4.90 18.16
C GLN A 42 -13.60 -4.56 17.41
N LYS A 43 -12.69 -5.52 17.23
CA LYS A 43 -11.38 -5.26 16.60
C LYS A 43 -11.57 -4.99 15.11
N ARG A 44 -11.00 -3.88 14.63
CA ARG A 44 -11.08 -3.42 13.24
C ARG A 44 -9.70 -3.01 12.73
N ASN A 45 -8.98 -3.94 12.11
CA ASN A 45 -7.66 -3.64 11.56
C ASN A 45 -7.75 -2.89 10.21
N PRO A 46 -6.84 -1.93 9.93
CA PRO A 46 -6.75 -1.21 8.67
C PRO A 46 -6.04 -2.03 7.56
N ILE A 47 -6.67 -3.14 7.15
CA ILE A 47 -6.08 -4.12 6.22
C ILE A 47 -5.75 -3.52 4.85
N SER A 48 -6.56 -2.59 4.34
CA SER A 48 -6.30 -1.97 3.02
C SER A 48 -5.01 -1.14 3.07
N SER A 49 -4.83 -0.37 4.12
CA SER A 49 -3.66 0.46 4.36
C SER A 49 -2.40 -0.38 4.59
N GLU A 50 -2.50 -1.48 5.35
CA GLU A 50 -1.39 -2.45 5.51
C GLU A 50 -0.92 -2.99 4.14
N LEU A 51 -1.86 -3.39 3.27
CA LEU A 51 -1.57 -3.87 1.92
C LEU A 51 -0.97 -2.78 1.03
N MET A 52 -1.48 -1.56 1.09
CA MET A 52 -0.94 -0.41 0.33
C MET A 52 0.51 -0.14 0.72
N LEU A 53 0.81 -0.12 2.02
CA LEU A 53 2.17 0.10 2.53
C LEU A 53 3.13 -1.02 2.13
N ALA A 54 2.67 -2.29 2.17
CA ALA A 54 3.46 -3.43 1.71
C ALA A 54 3.75 -3.34 0.21
N CYS A 55 2.74 -3.05 -0.62
CA CYS A 55 2.91 -2.87 -2.07
C CYS A 55 3.88 -1.73 -2.40
N ALA A 56 3.81 -0.62 -1.65
CA ALA A 56 4.74 0.51 -1.81
C ALA A 56 6.20 0.10 -1.62
N LYS A 57 6.48 -0.72 -0.59
CA LYS A 57 7.81 -1.26 -0.34
C LYS A 57 8.25 -2.23 -1.44
N GLY A 58 7.35 -3.09 -1.92
CA GLY A 58 7.64 -4.01 -3.02
C GLY A 58 8.01 -3.30 -4.31
N VAL A 59 7.21 -2.30 -4.74
CA VAL A 59 7.50 -1.51 -5.95
C VAL A 59 8.79 -0.71 -5.81
N ARG A 60 9.15 -0.25 -4.61
CA ARG A 60 10.46 0.39 -4.37
C ARG A 60 11.62 -0.56 -4.70
N GLN A 61 11.53 -1.84 -4.33
CA GLN A 61 12.58 -2.81 -4.66
C GLN A 61 12.67 -3.05 -6.17
N GLN A 62 11.53 -3.16 -6.85
CA GLN A 62 11.51 -3.32 -8.30
C GLN A 62 12.06 -2.10 -9.05
N ALA A 63 11.89 -0.89 -8.51
CA ALA A 63 12.55 0.30 -9.05
C ALA A 63 14.08 0.21 -8.92
N GLY A 64 14.60 -0.35 -7.82
CA GLY A 64 16.03 -0.63 -7.66
C GLY A 64 16.53 -1.62 -8.71
N LEU A 65 15.81 -2.75 -8.89
CA LEU A 65 16.15 -3.74 -9.90
C LEU A 65 16.14 -3.17 -11.33
N MET A 66 15.22 -2.25 -11.63
CA MET A 66 15.20 -1.56 -12.93
C MET A 66 16.38 -0.61 -13.12
N LEU A 67 16.93 -0.01 -12.06
CA LEU A 67 18.15 0.79 -12.17
C LEU A 67 19.36 -0.09 -12.48
N ASP A 68 19.44 -1.27 -11.88
CA ASP A 68 20.48 -2.26 -12.19
C ASP A 68 20.34 -2.78 -13.63
N ALA A 69 19.10 -2.95 -14.12
CA ALA A 69 18.81 -3.38 -15.49
C ALA A 69 19.23 -2.37 -16.58
N MET A 70 19.63 -1.14 -16.21
CA MET A 70 20.11 -0.14 -17.17
C MET A 70 21.52 -0.44 -17.70
N VAL A 71 22.30 -1.28 -17.01
CA VAL A 71 23.69 -1.61 -17.39
C VAL A 71 23.69 -2.66 -18.50
N GLN A 72 23.40 -2.24 -19.73
CA GLN A 72 23.24 -3.13 -20.89
C GLN A 72 24.55 -3.26 -21.68
N ASP A 73 24.88 -4.47 -22.13
CA ASP A 73 26.00 -4.75 -23.04
C ASP A 73 25.62 -4.57 -24.52
N LEU A 74 26.40 -3.74 -25.22
CA LEU A 74 26.35 -3.49 -26.67
C LEU A 74 24.92 -3.39 -27.23
N GLU A 75 24.59 -4.16 -28.28
CA GLU A 75 23.30 -4.10 -28.97
C GLU A 75 22.21 -4.98 -28.32
N ARG A 76 22.55 -5.84 -27.35
CA ARG A 76 21.58 -6.71 -26.65
C ARG A 76 22.09 -7.16 -25.29
N ALA A 77 21.36 -6.80 -24.23
CA ALA A 77 21.78 -7.15 -22.88
C ALA A 77 21.73 -8.64 -22.53
N THR A 78 22.80 -9.08 -21.89
CA THR A 78 23.02 -10.40 -21.31
C THR A 78 22.74 -10.37 -19.80
N GLY A 79 21.46 -10.49 -19.43
CA GLY A 79 21.03 -10.50 -18.03
C GLY A 79 20.13 -9.31 -17.65
N PRO A 80 20.58 -8.05 -17.83
CA PRO A 80 19.75 -6.86 -17.55
C PRO A 80 18.38 -6.91 -18.22
N TRP A 81 18.29 -7.34 -19.48
CA TRP A 81 17.02 -7.55 -20.17
C TRP A 81 16.12 -8.60 -19.50
N HIS A 82 16.68 -9.67 -18.93
CA HIS A 82 15.91 -10.68 -18.20
C HIS A 82 15.42 -10.17 -16.84
N ALA A 83 16.16 -9.26 -16.20
CA ALA A 83 15.72 -8.63 -14.94
C ALA A 83 14.42 -7.82 -15.14
N GLU A 84 14.24 -7.22 -16.32
CA GLU A 84 12.99 -6.52 -16.66
C GLU A 84 11.76 -7.44 -16.64
N TRP A 85 11.92 -8.73 -16.96
CA TRP A 85 10.82 -9.72 -16.95
C TRP A 85 10.27 -9.99 -15.56
N ILE A 86 11.05 -9.67 -14.52
CA ILE A 86 10.64 -9.74 -13.11
C ILE A 86 10.12 -8.36 -12.69
N ALA A 87 10.95 -7.33 -12.87
CA ALA A 87 10.71 -6.02 -12.29
C ALA A 87 9.46 -5.33 -12.85
N ILE A 88 9.23 -5.43 -14.17
CA ILE A 88 8.12 -4.74 -14.82
C ILE A 88 6.78 -5.39 -14.43
N PRO A 89 6.54 -6.71 -14.62
CA PRO A 89 5.24 -7.30 -14.30
C PRO A 89 4.88 -7.18 -12.82
N GLU A 90 5.83 -7.43 -11.91
CA GLU A 90 5.59 -7.29 -10.48
C GLU A 90 5.27 -5.85 -10.08
N SER A 91 5.95 -4.86 -10.67
CA SER A 91 5.64 -3.44 -10.44
C SER A 91 4.20 -3.10 -10.80
N PHE A 92 3.67 -3.63 -11.90
CA PHE A 92 2.29 -3.42 -12.32
C PHE A 92 1.30 -4.12 -11.37
N ILE A 93 1.54 -5.38 -11.03
CA ILE A 93 0.66 -6.16 -10.14
C ILE A 93 0.54 -5.48 -8.77
N LEU A 94 1.67 -5.11 -8.17
CA LEU A 94 1.71 -4.45 -6.87
C LEU A 94 1.06 -3.05 -6.92
N SER A 95 1.32 -2.27 -7.98
CA SER A 95 0.72 -0.95 -8.13
C SER A 95 -0.79 -1.02 -8.32
N ALA A 96 -1.28 -1.97 -9.13
CA ALA A 96 -2.70 -2.21 -9.31
C ALA A 96 -3.37 -2.66 -8.00
N GLY A 97 -2.71 -3.53 -7.22
CA GLY A 97 -3.13 -3.93 -5.89
C GLY A 97 -3.25 -2.74 -4.94
N ALA A 98 -2.22 -1.89 -4.86
CA ALA A 98 -2.22 -0.68 -4.04
C ALA A 98 -3.34 0.29 -4.44
N LEU A 99 -3.51 0.56 -5.74
CA LEU A 99 -4.56 1.45 -6.25
C LEU A 99 -5.97 0.91 -5.96
N LYS A 100 -6.18 -0.40 -6.11
CA LYS A 100 -7.47 -1.03 -5.80
C LYS A 100 -7.82 -0.87 -4.32
N GLN A 101 -6.84 -1.09 -3.42
CA GLN A 101 -7.02 -0.90 -1.98
C GLN A 101 -7.23 0.57 -1.63
N ALA A 102 -6.44 1.48 -2.22
CA ALA A 102 -6.59 2.91 -2.03
C ALA A 102 -7.98 3.40 -2.43
N ARG A 103 -8.48 2.98 -3.59
CA ARG A 103 -9.83 3.33 -4.06
C ARG A 103 -10.91 2.84 -3.09
N PHE A 104 -10.77 1.61 -2.58
CA PHE A 104 -11.71 1.07 -1.60
C PHE A 104 -11.66 1.86 -0.29
N MET A 105 -10.47 2.05 0.27
CA MET A 105 -10.27 2.71 1.56
C MET A 105 -10.69 4.18 1.52
N LEU A 106 -10.21 4.96 0.55
CA LEU A 106 -10.53 6.39 0.43
C LEU A 106 -11.98 6.62 0.00
N GLY A 107 -12.58 5.69 -0.75
CA GLY A 107 -13.97 5.80 -1.21
C GLY A 107 -15.01 5.63 -0.11
N GLY A 108 -14.62 5.17 1.08
CA GLY A 108 -15.52 5.01 2.22
C GLY A 108 -14.83 5.22 3.56
N LEU A 109 -13.81 6.09 3.58
CA LEU A 109 -13.09 6.45 4.79
C LEU A 109 -14.06 7.03 5.81
N ILE A 110 -14.03 6.49 7.03
CA ILE A 110 -14.88 6.94 8.13
C ILE A 110 -14.05 7.89 8.98
N VAL A 111 -14.61 9.07 9.26
CA VAL A 111 -13.99 10.11 10.08
C VAL A 111 -14.79 10.23 11.37
N ASP A 112 -14.12 10.18 12.51
CA ASP A 112 -14.72 10.50 13.82
C ASP A 112 -14.36 11.95 14.19
N GLU A 113 -15.24 12.88 13.81
CA GLU A 113 -15.06 14.31 14.08
C GLU A 113 -15.00 14.63 15.58
N ALA A 114 -15.69 13.84 16.42
CA ALA A 114 -15.70 14.04 17.85
C ALA A 114 -14.39 13.58 18.51
N ALA A 115 -13.75 12.54 17.96
CA ALA A 115 -12.40 12.15 18.36
C ALA A 115 -11.37 13.23 17.97
N MET A 116 -11.42 13.72 16.72
CA MET A 116 -10.52 14.77 16.22
C MET A 116 -10.61 16.07 17.01
N ALA A 117 -11.80 16.45 17.49
CA ALA A 117 -12.01 17.68 18.23
C ALA A 117 -11.52 17.64 19.69
N LYS A 118 -11.08 16.47 20.21
CA LYS A 118 -10.58 16.33 21.58
C LYS A 118 -9.11 16.67 21.74
N THR A 119 -8.39 16.82 20.63
CA THR A 119 -6.95 17.13 20.58
C THR A 119 -6.73 18.64 20.49
#